data_AF-A0A5E4JPK8-F1
#
_entry.id   AF-A0A5E4JPK8-F1
#
_cell.length_a   1.000
_cell.length_b   1.000
_cell.length_c   1.000
_cell.angle_alpha   90.00
_cell.angle_beta   90.00
_cell.angle_gamma   90.00
#
_symmetry.space_group_name_H-M   'P 1'
#
loop_
_entity.id
_entity.type
_entity.pdbx_description
1 polymer ?
#
loop_
_entity_poly.entity_id
_entity_poly.type
_entity_poly.pdbx_seq_one_letter_code
_entity_poly.pdbx_strand_id
1 'polypeptide(L)'
;MVKFSFNYLGKSFNIEAKECRSFLSQGTGLMFRKKSKPLLFLFNKKNRNSIHSFFCSDFIIVWFDGNTLIDIKYVKPWKINIKPIKRFDKFLEIPETDINFKKLKLLIIK
;
A
#
# COMPACT_ATOMS: atom_id res chain seq x y z
N MET A 1 -2.35 -11.03 -11.82
CA MET A 1 -1.90 -10.77 -10.43
C MET A 1 -0.41 -11.00 -10.38
N VAL A 2 0.29 -10.41 -9.42
CA VAL A 2 1.74 -10.55 -9.24
C VAL A 2 2.06 -10.91 -7.80
N LYS A 3 3.08 -11.73 -7.59
CA LYS A 3 3.65 -11.98 -6.27
C LYS A 3 4.66 -10.88 -5.97
N PHE A 4 4.46 -10.17 -4.87
CA PHE A 4 5.34 -9.12 -4.42
C PHE A 4 5.83 -9.43 -3.01
N SER A 5 7.15 -9.48 -2.85
CA SER A 5 7.80 -9.89 -1.62
C SER A 5 8.64 -8.75 -1.05
N PHE A 6 8.58 -8.56 0.26
CA PHE A 6 9.42 -7.58 0.96
C PHE A 6 9.71 -8.03 2.39
N ASN A 7 10.76 -7.46 2.97
CA ASN A 7 11.13 -7.69 4.36
C ASN A 7 10.79 -6.46 5.20
N TYR A 8 10.28 -6.68 6.41
CA TYR A 8 10.03 -5.63 7.39
C TYR A 8 10.29 -6.16 8.80
N LEU A 9 11.17 -5.48 9.54
CA LEU A 9 11.60 -5.85 10.91
C LEU A 9 12.01 -7.33 11.05
N GLY A 10 12.86 -7.81 10.13
CA GLY A 10 13.34 -9.19 10.13
C GLY A 10 12.32 -10.25 9.69
N LYS A 11 11.11 -9.85 9.29
CA LYS A 11 10.06 -10.76 8.79
C LYS A 11 9.85 -10.58 7.29
N SER A 12 9.72 -11.70 6.58
CA SER A 12 9.39 -11.71 5.16
C SER A 12 7.88 -11.77 4.93
N PHE A 13 7.40 -10.95 4.01
CA PHE A 13 6.00 -10.89 3.58
C PHE A 13 5.90 -11.20 2.10
N ASN A 14 4.99 -12.11 1.75
CA ASN A 14 4.68 -12.48 0.37
C ASN A 14 3.22 -12.12 0.09
N ILE A 15 3.01 -11.13 -0.78
CA ILE A 15 1.70 -10.56 -1.06
C ILE A 15 1.34 -10.83 -2.51
N GLU A 16 0.17 -11.42 -2.75
CA GLU A 16 -0.39 -11.50 -4.09
C GLU A 16 -1.21 -10.23 -4.37
N ALA A 17 -0.75 -9.41 -5.30
CA ALA A 17 -1.32 -8.10 -5.59
C ALA A 17 -1.81 -7.98 -7.04
N LYS A 18 -2.79 -7.11 -7.24
CA LYS A 18 -3.19 -6.65 -8.59
C LYS A 18 -2.42 -5.38 -8.92
N GLU A 19 -1.79 -5.35 -10.09
CA GLU A 19 -1.06 -4.16 -10.53
C GLU A 19 -2.02 -3.02 -10.95
N CYS A 20 -1.64 -1.81 -10.58
CA CYS A 20 -2.31 -0.55 -10.91
C CYS A 20 -1.31 0.36 -11.63
N ARG A 21 -1.36 0.35 -12.97
CA ARG A 21 -0.47 1.15 -13.85
C ARG A 21 -1.17 2.35 -14.48
N SER A 22 -2.49 2.31 -14.64
CA SER A 22 -3.24 3.39 -15.28
C SER A 22 -3.66 4.45 -14.27
N PHE A 23 -3.73 5.72 -14.68
CA PHE A 23 -4.17 6.83 -13.83
C PHE A 23 -5.53 6.57 -13.18
N LEU A 24 -6.49 5.96 -13.90
CA LEU A 24 -7.81 5.60 -13.35
C LEU A 24 -7.70 4.54 -12.25
N SER A 25 -6.88 3.51 -12.47
CA SER A 25 -6.66 2.46 -11.45
C SER A 25 -5.93 3.01 -10.22
N GLN A 26 -5.02 3.96 -10.42
CA GLN A 26 -4.25 4.59 -9.37
C GLN A 26 -5.06 5.62 -8.58
N GLY A 27 -5.98 6.33 -9.24
CA GLY A 27 -6.88 7.28 -8.61
C GLY A 27 -7.99 6.61 -7.81
N THR A 28 -8.47 5.44 -8.27
CA THR A 28 -9.56 4.70 -7.58
C THR A 28 -9.08 3.79 -6.45
N GLY A 29 -7.95 3.11 -6.62
CA GLY A 29 -7.36 2.25 -5.59
C GLY A 29 -8.36 1.30 -4.91
N LEU A 30 -8.38 1.33 -3.57
CA LEU A 30 -9.31 0.57 -2.73
C LEU A 30 -10.71 1.19 -2.56
N MET A 31 -10.99 2.37 -3.14
CA MET A 31 -12.26 3.05 -2.94
C MET A 31 -13.45 2.18 -3.33
N PHE A 32 -14.49 2.18 -2.49
CA PHE A 32 -15.74 1.44 -2.67
C PHE A 32 -15.61 -0.09 -2.71
N ARG A 33 -14.44 -0.65 -2.39
CA ARG A 33 -14.20 -2.10 -2.40
C ARG A 33 -14.29 -2.68 -0.98
N LYS A 34 -15.45 -3.27 -0.64
CA LYS A 34 -15.67 -3.97 0.64
C LYS A 34 -14.77 -5.20 0.82
N LYS A 35 -14.45 -5.90 -0.27
CA LYS A 35 -13.49 -7.01 -0.30
C LYS A 35 -12.56 -6.77 -1.48
N SER A 36 -11.27 -6.62 -1.22
CA SER A 36 -10.29 -6.42 -2.29
C SER A 36 -9.05 -7.27 -2.07
N LYS A 37 -8.38 -7.57 -3.16
CA LYS A 37 -7.01 -8.06 -3.12
C LYS A 37 -6.07 -6.86 -2.89
N PRO A 38 -4.87 -7.08 -2.34
CA PRO A 38 -3.83 -6.07 -2.33
C PRO A 38 -3.60 -5.46 -3.72
N LEU A 39 -3.23 -4.18 -3.75
CA LEU A 39 -3.04 -3.41 -4.97
C LEU A 39 -1.61 -2.87 -5.03
N LEU A 40 -0.89 -3.16 -6.11
CA LEU A 40 0.48 -2.71 -6.34
C LEU A 40 0.47 -1.57 -7.37
N PHE A 41 0.74 -0.36 -6.92
CA PHE A 41 0.75 0.85 -7.75
C PHE A 41 2.15 1.07 -8.28
N LEU A 42 2.30 1.08 -9.60
CA LEU A 42 3.60 1.24 -10.27
C LEU A 42 3.63 2.58 -11.01
N PHE A 43 4.61 3.41 -10.70
CA PHE A 43 4.77 4.74 -11.30
C PHE A 43 5.97 4.76 -12.25
N ASN A 44 5.81 5.41 -13.40
CA ASN A 44 6.89 5.54 -14.39
C ASN A 44 8.06 6.42 -13.91
N LYS A 45 7.80 7.30 -12.93
CA LYS A 45 8.79 8.21 -12.36
C LYS A 45 8.64 8.28 -10.85
N LYS A 46 9.78 8.42 -10.16
CA LYS A 46 9.78 8.64 -8.71
C LYS A 46 8.99 9.91 -8.38
N ASN A 47 8.12 9.83 -7.41
CA ASN A 47 7.30 10.96 -6.98
C ASN A 47 7.16 11.01 -5.46
N ARG A 48 6.46 12.04 -4.97
CA ARG A 48 6.15 12.22 -3.54
C ARG A 48 4.66 12.51 -3.34
N ASN A 49 3.85 11.93 -4.21
CA ASN A 49 2.41 12.19 -4.22
C ASN A 49 1.81 11.71 -2.90
N SER A 50 0.96 12.53 -2.31
CA SER A 50 0.14 12.12 -1.19
C SER A 50 -1.01 11.26 -1.67
N ILE A 51 -1.43 10.29 -0.86
CA ILE A 51 -2.67 9.55 -1.08
C ILE A 51 -3.78 10.05 -0.14
N HIS A 52 -5.01 9.68 -0.45
CA HIS A 52 -6.20 9.87 0.37
C HIS A 52 -6.86 8.52 0.66
N SER A 53 -7.69 8.43 1.70
CA SER A 53 -8.43 7.22 2.09
C SER A 53 -9.95 7.42 2.13
N PHE A 54 -10.47 8.30 1.27
CA PHE A 54 -11.91 8.47 1.10
C PHE A 54 -12.54 7.18 0.58
N PHE A 55 -13.67 6.77 1.15
CA PHE A 55 -14.41 5.57 0.72
C PHE A 55 -13.62 4.24 0.76
N CYS A 56 -12.50 4.20 1.48
CA CYS A 56 -11.73 2.98 1.76
C CYS A 56 -12.06 2.46 3.17
N SER A 57 -12.02 1.14 3.35
CA SER A 57 -11.84 0.53 4.68
C SER A 57 -10.44 0.81 5.23
N ASP A 58 -10.15 0.36 6.45
CA ASP A 58 -8.79 0.29 6.96
C ASP A 58 -7.84 -0.46 6.00
N PHE A 59 -6.65 0.07 5.80
CA PHE A 59 -5.61 -0.59 5.01
C PHE A 59 -4.20 -0.24 5.52
N ILE A 60 -3.23 -1.01 5.06
CA ILE A 60 -1.81 -0.72 5.23
C ILE A 60 -1.27 -0.28 3.89
N ILE A 61 -0.50 0.79 3.89
CA ILE A 61 0.27 1.20 2.72
C ILE A 61 1.76 1.03 2.99
N VAL A 62 2.47 0.46 2.01
CA VAL A 62 3.92 0.29 2.03
C VAL A 62 4.50 0.96 0.80
N TRP A 63 5.39 1.93 0.98
CA TRP A 63 6.05 2.63 -0.13
C TRP A 63 7.44 2.05 -0.38
N PHE A 64 7.85 2.04 -1.65
CA PHE A 64 9.14 1.52 -2.08
C PHE A 64 9.85 2.43 -3.07
N ASP A 65 11.17 2.36 -3.05
CA ASP A 65 12.06 2.90 -4.08
C ASP A 65 12.94 1.77 -4.61
N GLY A 66 12.70 1.30 -5.83
CA GLY A 66 13.28 0.04 -6.30
C GLY A 66 12.89 -1.11 -5.36
N ASN A 67 13.86 -1.85 -4.86
CA ASN A 67 13.60 -2.95 -3.91
C ASN A 67 13.63 -2.51 -2.45
N THR A 68 13.82 -1.22 -2.18
CA THR A 68 13.96 -0.67 -0.82
C THR A 68 12.60 -0.23 -0.30
N LEU A 69 12.18 -0.77 0.85
CA LEU A 69 11.04 -0.26 1.62
C LEU A 69 11.43 1.09 2.22
N ILE A 70 10.65 2.14 1.92
CA ILE A 70 10.94 3.50 2.40
C ILE A 70 10.03 3.94 3.55
N ASP A 71 8.79 3.47 3.60
CA ASP A 71 7.80 3.89 4.59
C ASP A 71 6.67 2.86 4.66
N ILE A 72 6.03 2.74 5.81
CA ILE A 72 4.88 1.88 6.03
C ILE A 72 3.93 2.50 7.04
N LYS A 73 2.65 2.55 6.70
CA LYS A 73 1.62 3.17 7.55
C LYS A 73 0.35 2.36 7.59
N TYR A 74 -0.23 2.28 8.78
CA TYR A 74 -1.62 1.90 8.95
C TYR A 74 -2.51 3.12 8.73
N VAL A 75 -3.49 3.00 7.84
CA VAL A 75 -4.34 4.09 7.38
C VAL A 75 -5.79 3.78 7.72
N LYS A 76 -6.43 4.72 8.42
CA LYS A 76 -7.88 4.72 8.66
C LYS A 76 -8.63 5.42 7.53
N PRO A 77 -9.93 5.14 7.35
CA PRO A 77 -10.81 5.86 6.43
C PRO A 77 -10.80 7.38 6.67
N TRP A 78 -11.16 8.14 5.63
CA TRP A 78 -11.38 9.60 5.69
C TRP A 78 -10.15 10.42 6.09
N LYS A 79 -8.95 9.95 5.71
CA LYS A 79 -7.71 10.69 5.87
C LYS A 79 -7.30 11.30 4.55
N ILE A 80 -6.83 12.54 4.63
CA ILE A 80 -6.22 13.27 3.52
C ILE A 80 -4.71 13.37 3.73
N ASN A 81 -4.00 13.63 2.63
CA ASN A 81 -2.61 14.06 2.67
C ASN A 81 -1.64 13.04 3.32
N ILE A 82 -1.89 11.74 3.13
CA ILE A 82 -1.01 10.69 3.64
C ILE A 82 0.24 10.68 2.76
N LYS A 83 1.37 11.16 3.30
CA LYS A 83 2.64 11.29 2.58
C LYS A 83 3.66 10.27 3.04
N PRO A 84 4.52 9.76 2.13
CA PRO A 84 5.70 9.00 2.51
C PRO A 84 6.83 9.90 3.03
N ILE A 85 7.75 9.33 3.81
CA ILE A 85 8.95 10.06 4.26
C ILE A 85 9.86 10.50 3.10
N LYS A 86 9.99 9.68 2.05
CA LYS A 86 10.89 9.89 0.90
C LYS A 86 10.15 9.74 -0.44
N ARG A 87 10.84 10.04 -1.55
CA ARG A 87 10.34 9.75 -2.90
C ARG A 87 10.26 8.24 -3.14
N PHE A 88 9.26 7.79 -3.90
CA PHE A 88 8.98 6.38 -4.18
C PHE A 88 8.68 6.17 -5.66
N ASP A 89 8.86 4.93 -6.15
CA ASP A 89 8.49 4.49 -7.49
C ASP A 89 7.27 3.54 -7.51
N LYS A 90 6.93 2.95 -6.36
CA LYS A 90 5.73 2.14 -6.17
C LYS A 90 5.25 2.17 -4.74
N PHE A 91 3.99 1.82 -4.55
CA PHE A 91 3.47 1.46 -3.24
C PHE A 91 2.47 0.32 -3.33
N LEU A 92 2.29 -0.36 -2.21
CA LEU A 92 1.39 -1.48 -2.05
C LEU A 92 0.30 -1.10 -1.05
N GLU A 93 -0.97 -1.18 -1.45
CA GLU A 93 -2.11 -1.10 -0.54
C GLU A 93 -2.56 -2.52 -0.16
N ILE A 94 -2.59 -2.80 1.14
CA ILE A 94 -2.98 -4.09 1.71
C ILE A 94 -4.27 -3.87 2.51
N PRO A 95 -5.43 -4.31 2.00
CA PRO A 95 -6.70 -4.13 2.69
C PRO A 95 -6.81 -5.01 3.93
N GLU A 96 -7.69 -4.67 4.85
CA GLU A 96 -7.98 -5.45 6.06
C GLU A 96 -8.37 -6.91 5.81
N THR A 97 -8.86 -7.22 4.61
CA THR A 97 -9.24 -8.56 4.19
C THR A 97 -8.06 -9.47 3.85
N ASP A 98 -6.83 -8.93 3.74
CA ASP A 98 -5.64 -9.73 3.47
C ASP A 98 -5.11 -10.41 4.74
N ILE A 99 -4.64 -11.67 4.60
CA ILE A 99 -4.11 -12.46 5.72
C ILE A 99 -2.89 -11.81 6.39
N ASN A 100 -2.11 -11.02 5.66
CA ASN A 100 -0.92 -10.35 6.18
C ASN A 100 -1.25 -9.04 6.91
N PHE A 101 -2.46 -8.50 6.74
CA PHE A 101 -2.85 -7.22 7.33
C PHE A 101 -2.67 -7.22 8.85
N LYS A 102 -3.22 -8.22 9.55
CA LYS A 102 -3.12 -8.29 11.02
C LYS A 102 -1.67 -8.36 11.49
N LYS A 103 -0.83 -9.13 10.81
CA LYS A 103 0.60 -9.28 11.15
C LYS A 103 1.36 -7.97 10.98
N LEU A 104 1.14 -7.27 9.87
CA LEU A 104 1.78 -5.97 9.62
C LEU A 104 1.26 -4.89 10.57
N LYS A 105 -0.06 -4.84 10.82
CA LYS A 105 -0.67 -3.89 11.77
C LYS A 105 -0.03 -3.98 13.16
N LEU A 106 0.19 -5.20 13.65
CA LEU A 106 0.86 -5.45 14.93
C LEU A 106 2.34 -5.00 14.95
N LEU A 107 3.02 -4.94 13.81
CA LEU A 107 4.40 -4.47 13.72
C LEU A 107 4.52 -2.95 13.55
N ILE A 108 3.45 -2.28 13.15
CA ILE A 108 3.42 -0.82 12.94
C ILE A 108 2.98 -0.08 14.21
N ILE A 109 2.08 -0.68 15.00
CA ILE A 109 1.47 -0.03 16.19
C ILE A 109 2.26 -0.31 17.48
N LYS A 110 3.18 -1.28 17.47
CA LYS A 110 4.13 -1.51 18.57
C LYS A 110 5.20 -0.43 18.59
#